data_AF-A0A0T6BTB3-F1
#
_entry.id   AF-A0A0T6BTB3-F1
#
_cell.length_a   1.000
_cell.length_b   1.000
_cell.length_c   1.000
_cell.angle_alpha   90.00
_cell.angle_beta   90.00
_cell.angle_gamma   90.00
#
_symmetry.space_group_name_H-M   'P 1'
#
loop_
_entity.id
_entity.type
_entity.pdbx_description
1 polymer ?
#
loop_
_entity_poly.entity_id
_entity_poly.type
_entity_poly.pdbx_seq_one_letter_code
_entity_poly.pdbx_strand_id
1 'polypeptide(L)'
;MNQEHHDAILTGYNQRKQLELAVETAQKTTGMATRQKSSTLMKSAYRSIEDARQLSQTEELSALDGEFLSQQLDILNECEHQLDEAQR
;
A
#
# COMPACT_ATOMS: atom_id res chain seq x y z
N MET A 1 -0.13 22.58 -28.66
CA MET A 1 -0.31 21.18 -28.24
C MET A 1 0.91 20.81 -27.41
N ASN A 2 0.86 20.99 -26.08
CA ASN A 2 1.97 20.68 -25.15
C ASN A 2 1.47 20.47 -23.70
N GLN A 3 0.16 20.26 -23.49
CA GLN A 3 -0.43 20.20 -22.15
C GLN A 3 -0.60 18.78 -21.59
N GLU A 4 -0.61 17.73 -22.43
CA GLU A 4 -0.93 16.37 -21.97
C GLU A 4 0.19 15.71 -21.13
N HIS A 5 1.46 16.09 -21.35
CA HIS A 5 2.59 15.52 -20.62
C HIS A 5 2.69 16.00 -19.16
N HIS A 6 2.22 17.21 -18.85
CA HIS A 6 2.35 17.78 -17.51
C HIS A 6 1.34 17.15 -16.54
N ASP A 7 0.12 16.89 -17.01
CA ASP A 7 -0.97 16.33 -16.20
C ASP A 7 -0.75 14.86 -15.86
N ALA A 8 -0.15 14.08 -16.78
CA ALA A 8 0.20 12.67 -16.53
C ALA A 8 1.29 12.52 -15.46
N ILE A 9 2.31 13.39 -15.48
CA ILE A 9 3.41 13.38 -14.48
C ILE A 9 2.88 13.78 -13.10
N LEU A 10 2.01 14.79 -13.02
CA LEU A 10 1.39 15.22 -11.78
C LEU A 10 0.46 14.13 -11.20
N THR A 11 -0.29 13.44 -12.06
CA THR A 11 -1.18 12.33 -11.66
C THR A 11 -0.38 11.15 -11.13
N GLY A 12 0.66 10.70 -11.86
CA GLY A 12 1.52 9.60 -11.42
C GLY A 12 2.27 9.89 -10.12
N TYR A 13 2.76 11.12 -9.93
CA TYR A 13 3.40 11.52 -8.67
C TYR A 13 2.41 11.52 -7.48
N ASN A 14 1.17 11.97 -7.71
CA ASN A 14 0.14 11.92 -6.69
C ASN A 14 -0.22 10.48 -6.31
N GLN A 15 -0.36 9.59 -7.30
CA GLN A 15 -0.65 8.17 -7.07
C GLN A 15 0.49 7.47 -6.32
N ARG A 16 1.75 7.76 -6.67
CA ARG A 16 2.92 7.27 -5.92
C ARG A 16 2.83 7.62 -4.43
N LYS A 17 2.58 8.89 -4.13
CA LYS A 17 2.48 9.37 -2.75
C LYS A 17 1.27 8.79 -2.02
N GLN A 18 0.16 8.57 -2.71
CA GLN A 18 -1.03 7.91 -2.17
C GLN A 18 -0.73 6.46 -1.80
N LEU A 19 -0.03 5.73 -2.66
CA LEU A 19 0.38 4.35 -2.38
C LEU A 19 1.33 4.29 -1.18
N GLU A 20 2.35 5.14 -1.14
CA GLU A 20 3.31 5.21 -0.03
C GLU A 20 2.60 5.44 1.32
N LEU A 21 1.64 6.38 1.37
CA LEU A 21 0.86 6.64 2.58
C LEU A 21 -0.06 5.47 2.97
N ALA A 22 -0.66 4.80 1.98
CA ALA A 22 -1.49 3.62 2.22
C ALA A 22 -0.68 2.46 2.79
N VAL A 23 0.52 2.22 2.25
CA VAL A 23 1.47 1.20 2.74
C VAL A 23 1.94 1.53 4.17
N GLU A 24 2.30 2.78 4.44
CA GLU A 24 2.69 3.21 5.79
C GLU A 24 1.53 2.99 6.80
N THR A 25 0.30 3.25 6.38
CA THR A 25 -0.90 3.01 7.19
C THR A 25 -1.12 1.51 7.45
N ALA A 26 -0.93 0.67 6.43
CA ALA A 26 -0.99 -0.78 6.58
C ALA A 26 0.06 -1.30 7.57
N GLN A 27 1.31 -0.83 7.48
CA GLN A 27 2.38 -1.19 8.42
C GLN A 27 2.06 -0.79 9.86
N LYS A 28 1.65 0.46 10.09
CA LYS A 28 1.30 0.95 11.43
C LYS A 28 0.14 0.17 12.03
N THR A 29 -0.91 -0.05 11.25
CA THR A 29 -2.10 -0.79 11.69
C THR A 29 -1.76 -2.25 11.99
N THR A 30 -0.92 -2.87 11.17
CA THR A 30 -0.41 -4.23 11.38
C THR A 30 0.38 -4.34 12.68
N GLY A 31 1.35 -3.45 12.90
CA GLY A 31 2.14 -3.43 14.14
C GLY A 31 1.28 -3.21 15.39
N MET A 32 0.25 -2.38 15.31
CA MET A 32 -0.70 -2.21 16.41
C MET A 32 -1.56 -3.46 16.63
N ALA A 33 -2.07 -4.05 15.55
CA ALA A 33 -2.92 -5.23 15.59
C ALA A 33 -2.19 -6.41 16.25
N THR A 34 -0.97 -6.71 15.80
CA THR A 34 -0.16 -7.84 16.29
C THR A 34 0.24 -7.65 17.75
N ARG A 35 0.71 -6.46 18.13
CA ARG A 35 1.10 -6.15 19.52
C ARG A 35 -0.06 -6.23 20.50
N GLN A 36 -1.23 -5.74 20.11
CA GLN A 36 -2.40 -5.68 20.99
C GLN A 36 -3.27 -6.94 20.92
N LYS A 37 -2.99 -7.85 19.98
CA LYS A 37 -3.84 -9.02 19.67
C LYS A 37 -5.31 -8.64 19.47
N SER A 38 -5.55 -7.48 18.88
CA SER A 38 -6.90 -6.91 18.73
C SER A 38 -7.53 -7.39 17.43
N SER A 39 -8.61 -8.16 17.53
CA SER A 39 -9.34 -8.67 16.36
C SER A 39 -9.95 -7.56 15.50
N THR A 40 -10.33 -6.44 16.10
CA THR A 40 -10.79 -5.25 15.36
C THR A 40 -9.65 -4.64 14.56
N LEU A 41 -8.48 -4.45 15.18
CA LEU A 41 -7.31 -3.91 14.48
C LEU A 41 -6.78 -4.87 13.42
N MET A 42 -6.88 -6.18 13.63
CA MET A 42 -6.55 -7.20 12.63
C MET A 42 -7.39 -7.01 11.36
N LYS A 43 -8.72 -6.86 11.51
CA LYS A 43 -9.61 -6.59 10.37
C LYS A 43 -9.26 -5.28 9.66
N SER A 44 -8.96 -4.24 10.43
CA SER A 44 -8.52 -2.95 9.86
C SER A 44 -7.19 -3.07 9.13
N ALA A 45 -6.24 -3.85 9.65
CA ALA A 45 -4.94 -4.06 9.04
C ALA A 45 -5.06 -4.79 7.70
N TYR A 46 -5.80 -5.90 7.64
CA TYR A 46 -6.08 -6.59 6.37
C TYR A 46 -6.75 -5.68 5.34
N ARG A 47 -7.71 -4.86 5.78
CA ARG A 47 -8.36 -3.89 4.89
C ARG A 47 -7.39 -2.85 4.36
N SER A 48 -6.54 -2.27 5.21
CA SER A 48 -5.51 -1.31 4.78
C SER A 48 -4.51 -1.93 3.80
N ILE A 49 -4.17 -3.21 3.98
CA ILE A 49 -3.31 -3.95 3.03
C ILE A 49 -4.01 -4.07 1.68
N GLU A 50 -5.27 -4.50 1.65
CA GLU A 50 -6.05 -4.64 0.42
C GLU A 50 -6.24 -3.30 -0.30
N ASP A 51 -6.59 -2.24 0.44
CA ASP A 51 -6.73 -0.89 -0.11
C ASP A 51 -5.42 -0.41 -0.77
N ALA A 52 -4.26 -0.68 -0.16
CA ALA A 52 -2.95 -0.36 -0.72
C ALA A 52 -2.62 -1.23 -1.96
N ARG A 53 -2.97 -2.53 -1.96
CA ARG A 53 -2.80 -3.40 -3.13
C ARG A 53 -3.62 -2.92 -4.31
N GLN A 54 -4.85 -2.46 -4.10
CA GLN A 54 -5.68 -1.91 -5.16
C GLN A 54 -5.07 -0.64 -5.77
N LEU A 55 -4.52 0.26 -4.94
CA LEU A 55 -3.81 1.45 -5.44
C LEU A 55 -2.57 1.09 -6.28
N SER A 56 -1.85 0.03 -5.90
CA SER A 56 -0.65 -0.43 -6.62
C SER A 56 -0.93 -0.97 -8.03
N GLN A 57 -2.18 -1.33 -8.33
CA GLN A 57 -2.59 -1.91 -9.62
C GLN A 57 -3.01 -0.84 -10.64
N THR A 58 -2.92 0.45 -10.30
CA THR A 58 -3.22 1.51 -11.25
C THR A 58 -2.20 1.52 -12.39
N GLU A 59 -2.68 1.64 -13.64
CA GLU A 59 -1.85 1.53 -14.85
C GLU A 59 -0.76 2.60 -14.89
N GLU A 60 -1.08 3.81 -14.42
CA GLU A 60 -0.17 4.96 -14.40
C GLU A 60 1.00 4.74 -13.44
N LEU A 61 0.77 4.17 -12.26
CA LEU A 61 1.82 3.79 -11.31
C LEU A 61 2.70 2.67 -11.87
N SER A 62 2.06 1.66 -12.47
CA SER A 62 2.73 0.48 -13.05
C SER A 62 3.69 0.85 -14.18
N ALA A 63 3.32 1.85 -14.97
CA ALA A 63 4.16 2.37 -16.05
C ALA A 63 5.30 3.30 -15.57
N LEU A 64 5.16 3.91 -14.38
CA LEU A 64 6.06 4.97 -13.92
C LEU A 64 7.28 4.44 -13.15
N ASP A 65 7.10 3.47 -12.26
CA ASP A 65 8.16 3.02 -11.36
C ASP A 65 7.91 1.60 -10.81
N GLY A 66 8.37 0.60 -11.56
CA GLY A 66 8.22 -0.82 -11.20
C GLY A 66 9.05 -1.26 -9.98
N GLU A 67 10.21 -0.64 -9.74
CA GLU A 67 11.03 -0.97 -8.57
C GLU A 67 10.34 -0.49 -7.29
N PHE A 68 9.84 0.74 -7.28
CA PHE A 68 9.05 1.27 -6.18
C PHE A 68 7.83 0.38 -5.89
N LEU A 69 7.09 -0.01 -6.93
CA LEU A 69 5.93 -0.90 -6.76
C LEU A 69 6.30 -2.24 -6.16
N SER A 70 7.38 -2.87 -6.63
CA SER A 70 7.87 -4.13 -6.05
C SER A 70 8.17 -3.97 -4.56
N GLN A 71 8.85 -2.89 -4.17
CA GLN A 71 9.16 -2.62 -2.77
C GLN A 71 7.89 -2.43 -1.93
N GLN A 72 6.90 -1.69 -2.44
CA GLN A 72 5.63 -1.50 -1.74
C GLN A 72 4.87 -2.84 -1.58
N LEU A 73 4.85 -3.68 -2.61
CA LEU A 73 4.20 -4.99 -2.57
C LEU A 73 4.89 -5.95 -1.60
N ASP A 74 6.23 -5.94 -1.52
CA ASP A 74 6.98 -6.76 -0.57
C ASP A 74 6.65 -6.38 0.88
N ILE A 75 6.54 -5.08 1.17
CA ILE A 75 6.11 -4.59 2.48
C ILE A 75 4.68 -5.07 2.82
N LEU A 76 3.76 -5.00 1.86
CA LEU A 76 2.38 -5.45 2.06
C LEU A 76 2.30 -6.96 2.31
N ASN A 77 3.10 -7.75 1.58
CA ASN A 77 3.23 -9.19 1.81
C ASN A 77 3.76 -9.51 3.21
N GLU A 78 4.76 -8.77 3.69
CA GLU A 78 5.28 -8.94 5.05
C GLU A 78 4.21 -8.59 6.09
N CYS A 79 3.44 -7.52 5.90
CA CYS A 79 2.37 -7.15 6.80
C CYS A 79 1.30 -8.26 6.90
N GLU A 80 0.86 -8.78 5.76
CA GLU A 80 -0.12 -9.87 5.71
C GLU A 80 0.39 -11.12 6.44
N HIS A 81 1.64 -11.51 6.18
CA HIS A 81 2.28 -12.62 6.87
C HIS A 81 2.34 -12.41 8.39
N GLN A 82 2.64 -11.19 8.87
CA GLN A 82 2.65 -10.88 10.30
C GLN A 82 1.27 -11.01 10.94
N LEU A 83 0.20 -10.62 10.23
CA LEU A 83 -1.17 -10.76 10.71
C LEU A 83 -1.57 -12.24 10.79
N ASP A 84 -1.24 -13.02 9.75
CA ASP A 84 -1.52 -14.45 9.69
C ASP A 84 -0.84 -15.20 10.85
N GLU A 85 0.45 -14.94 11.09
CA GLU A 85 1.19 -15.54 12.20
C GLU A 85 0.61 -15.12 13.57
N ALA A 86 0.11 -13.91 13.71
CA ALA A 86 -0.49 -13.44 14.96
C ALA A 86 -1.90 -14.02 15.23
N GLN A 87 -2.54 -14.60 14.22
CA GLN A 87 -3.83 -15.29 14.35
C GLN A 87 -3.70 -16.79 14.66
N ARG A 88 -2.52 -17.37 14.45
CA ARG A 88 -2.19 -18.75 14.81
C ARG A 88 -2.01 -18.92 16.31
#